data_AF-A0A1Y1R1L3-F1
#
_entry.id   AF-A0A1Y1R1L3-F1
#
_cell.length_a   1.000
_cell.length_b   1.000
_cell.length_c   1.000
_cell.angle_alpha   90.00
_cell.angle_beta   90.00
_cell.angle_gamma   90.00
#
_symmetry.space_group_name_H-M   'P 1'
#
loop_
_entity.id
_entity.type
_entity.pdbx_description
1 polymer ?
#
loop_
_entity_poly.entity_id
_entity_poly.type
_entity_poly.pdbx_seq_one_letter_code
_entity_poly.pdbx_strand_id
1 'polypeptide(L)'
;MQNKVIAYATELGFCNSLHMVSNGAYTLKSWVVNERIVLERNTQYWNNAKTVLDKVSYLPIESENSELSRYRAGEVEMTNGSTPIPLEHFKKLQKEIPDEIRVSPKIGTYYYEFNNRRAPFSDARVRKALSYTINREAIANFVVGQGEKPTYSFTPDNVNSFVKPDLNWENLSYDQRVDAARKLLSEAG
;
A
#
# COMPACT_ATOMS: atom_id res chain seq x y z
N MET A 1 -3.98 31.55 10.45
CA MET A 1 -3.99 30.08 10.54
C MET A 1 -2.91 29.56 9.61
N GLN A 2 -1.92 28.80 10.11
CA GLN A 2 -0.81 28.29 9.31
C GLN A 2 -1.26 27.01 8.62
N ASN A 3 -1.49 27.06 7.31
CA ASN A 3 -1.88 25.90 6.50
C ASN A 3 -0.68 24.94 6.37
N LYS A 4 -0.60 23.96 7.26
CA LYS A 4 0.37 22.86 7.25
C LYS A 4 -0.39 21.56 6.98
N VAL A 5 0.19 20.69 6.16
CA VAL A 5 -0.28 19.30 6.00
C VAL A 5 0.88 18.38 6.27
N ILE A 6 0.67 17.29 7.00
CA ILE A 6 1.70 16.29 7.28
C ILE A 6 1.40 15.03 6.42
N ALA A 7 2.39 14.48 5.71
CA ALA A 7 2.28 13.39 4.73
C ALA A 7 3.48 12.40 4.85
N TYR A 8 3.54 11.28 4.09
CA TYR A 8 4.50 10.13 4.25
C TYR A 8 5.46 9.84 3.07
N ALA A 9 6.75 9.54 3.31
CA ALA A 9 7.75 9.27 2.26
C ALA A 9 8.74 8.14 2.64
N THR A 10 9.12 7.30 1.66
CA THR A 10 10.08 6.18 1.78
C THR A 10 11.45 6.51 1.13
N GLU A 11 12.52 5.90 1.65
CA GLU A 11 13.93 6.31 1.49
C GLU A 11 14.56 6.16 0.10
N LEU A 12 15.31 7.18 -0.35
CA LEU A 12 16.43 7.08 -1.31
C LEU A 12 17.53 8.08 -0.94
N GLY A 13 18.73 7.59 -0.62
CA GLY A 13 19.86 8.32 -0.01
C GLY A 13 20.66 9.27 -0.91
N PHE A 14 20.04 10.25 -1.56
CA PHE A 14 20.74 11.25 -2.40
C PHE A 14 20.46 12.73 -2.07
N CYS A 15 19.56 13.05 -1.13
CA CYS A 15 19.12 14.44 -0.91
C CYS A 15 19.73 15.08 0.33
N ASN A 16 20.95 15.60 0.24
CA ASN A 16 21.36 16.64 1.17
C ASN A 16 20.60 17.94 0.83
N SER A 17 19.89 18.54 1.79
CA SER A 17 18.93 19.64 1.52
C SER A 17 19.55 20.85 0.83
N LEU A 18 20.87 21.04 0.97
CA LEU A 18 21.61 22.17 0.40
C LEU A 18 21.76 22.15 -1.13
N HIS A 19 21.51 21.02 -1.80
CA HIS A 19 21.75 20.91 -3.26
C HIS A 19 20.54 20.41 -4.06
N MET A 20 19.39 20.19 -3.41
CA MET A 20 18.23 19.67 -4.11
C MET A 20 17.52 20.78 -4.90
N VAL A 21 17.59 20.71 -6.22
CA VAL A 21 16.84 21.60 -7.13
C VAL A 21 15.51 20.93 -7.49
N SER A 22 14.41 21.66 -7.40
CA SER A 22 13.06 21.18 -7.72
C SER A 22 12.37 22.10 -8.72
N ASN A 23 11.70 21.51 -9.70
CA ASN A 23 10.79 22.19 -10.62
C ASN A 23 9.30 21.93 -10.29
N GLY A 24 9.01 21.22 -9.19
CA GLY A 24 7.64 20.94 -8.73
C GLY A 24 7.07 22.04 -7.84
N ALA A 25 5.84 21.84 -7.35
CA ALA A 25 5.12 22.79 -6.50
C ALA A 25 5.76 23.05 -5.13
N TYR A 26 6.65 22.18 -4.68
CA TYR A 26 7.38 22.29 -3.41
C TYR A 26 8.87 22.02 -3.59
N THR A 27 9.66 22.55 -2.66
CA THR A 27 11.11 22.36 -2.54
C THR A 27 11.43 21.72 -1.19
N LEU A 28 12.51 20.95 -1.10
CA LEU A 28 12.93 20.34 0.16
C LEU A 28 13.53 21.42 1.08
N LYS A 29 12.88 21.63 2.22
CA LYS A 29 13.36 22.54 3.26
C LYS A 29 14.32 21.85 4.22
N SER A 30 13.94 20.67 4.71
CA SER A 30 14.79 19.88 5.60
C SER A 30 14.47 18.39 5.49
N TRP A 31 15.47 17.57 5.75
CA TRP A 31 15.31 16.13 5.91
C TRP A 31 16.12 15.68 7.12
N VAL A 32 15.42 15.18 8.13
CA VAL A 32 16.02 14.47 9.25
C VAL A 32 15.63 13.01 9.09
N VAL A 33 16.62 12.17 8.81
CA VAL A 33 16.44 10.74 8.55
C VAL A 33 15.71 10.08 9.73
N ASN A 34 14.74 9.21 9.42
CA ASN A 34 13.87 8.54 10.38
C ASN A 34 13.02 9.44 11.29
N GLU A 35 12.97 10.75 11.03
CA GLU A 35 12.16 11.68 11.82
C GLU A 35 11.18 12.46 10.96
N ARG A 36 11.67 13.24 10.00
CA ARG A 36 10.80 14.06 9.16
C ARG A 36 11.44 14.55 7.87
N ILE A 37 10.62 14.73 6.85
CA ILE A 37 10.92 15.53 5.66
C ILE A 37 10.05 16.78 5.72
N VAL A 38 10.58 17.97 5.45
CA VAL A 38 9.78 19.19 5.37
C VAL A 38 9.93 19.78 3.99
N LEU A 39 8.80 20.01 3.33
CA LEU A 39 8.73 20.68 2.04
C LEU A 39 8.12 22.07 2.21
N GLU A 40 8.67 23.05 1.52
CA GLU A 40 8.11 24.40 1.45
C GLU A 40 7.68 24.74 0.01
N ARG A 41 6.64 25.56 -0.11
CA ARG A 41 6.07 25.96 -1.40
C ARG A 41 7.14 26.58 -2.31
N ASN A 42 7.22 26.09 -3.54
CA ASN A 42 8.12 26.60 -4.56
C ASN A 42 7.48 27.77 -5.31
N THR A 43 7.96 28.98 -5.07
CA THR A 43 7.43 30.19 -5.73
C THR A 43 7.76 30.28 -7.21
N GLN A 44 8.77 29.52 -7.68
CA GLN A 44 9.18 29.45 -9.08
C GLN A 44 8.38 28.41 -9.89
N TYR A 45 7.51 27.63 -9.24
CA TYR A 45 6.65 26.67 -9.93
C TYR A 45 5.67 27.39 -10.87
N TRP A 46 5.55 26.92 -12.13
CA TRP A 46 4.74 27.59 -13.16
C TRP A 46 3.27 27.82 -12.75
N ASN A 47 2.71 26.94 -11.92
CA ASN A 47 1.34 27.04 -11.41
C ASN A 47 1.30 27.39 -9.92
N ASN A 48 2.32 28.08 -9.40
CA ASN A 48 2.42 28.49 -8.01
C ASN A 48 1.17 29.27 -7.55
N ALA A 49 0.56 30.08 -8.41
CA ALA A 49 -0.66 30.84 -8.09
C ALA A 49 -1.83 29.95 -7.59
N LYS A 50 -1.85 28.66 -7.94
CA LYS A 50 -2.87 27.69 -7.48
C LYS A 50 -2.43 26.81 -6.31
N THR A 51 -1.17 26.90 -5.88
CA THR A 51 -0.71 26.20 -4.68
C THR A 51 -1.32 26.88 -3.44
N VAL A 52 -1.91 26.09 -2.52
CA VAL A 52 -2.60 26.63 -1.33
C VAL A 52 -1.80 26.40 -0.05
N LEU A 53 -1.10 25.28 0.05
CA LEU A 53 -0.32 24.95 1.25
C LEU A 53 1.06 25.57 1.14
N ASP A 54 1.51 26.19 2.22
CA ASP A 54 2.85 26.79 2.25
C ASP A 54 3.90 25.79 2.72
N LYS A 55 3.49 24.77 3.49
CA LYS A 55 4.39 23.76 4.05
C LYS A 55 3.73 22.40 4.16
N VAL A 56 4.48 21.37 3.80
CA VAL A 56 4.08 19.96 4.00
C VAL A 56 5.15 19.21 4.78
N SER A 57 4.80 18.42 5.80
CA SER A 57 5.78 17.63 6.56
C SER A 57 5.57 16.12 6.40
N TYR A 58 6.54 15.50 5.75
CA TYR A 58 6.94 14.10 5.75
C TYR A 58 7.09 13.40 7.12
N LEU A 59 6.31 12.45 7.61
CA LEU A 59 6.67 11.65 8.81
C LEU A 59 6.88 10.16 8.47
N PRO A 60 7.96 9.51 8.90
CA PRO A 60 8.20 8.08 8.66
C PRO A 60 7.67 7.24 9.83
N ILE A 61 6.36 7.28 10.08
CA ILE A 61 5.73 6.44 11.13
C ILE A 61 5.38 5.08 10.52
N GLU A 62 6.05 4.02 10.97
CA GLU A 62 5.82 2.66 10.45
C GLU A 62 4.65 1.94 11.14
N SER A 63 4.41 2.26 12.42
CA SER A 63 3.34 1.63 13.21
C SER A 63 2.00 2.30 12.93
N GLU A 64 1.08 1.53 12.34
CA GLU A 64 -0.32 1.94 12.07
C GLU A 64 -1.02 2.46 13.34
N ASN A 65 -0.77 1.82 14.48
CA ASN A 65 -1.35 2.21 15.77
C ASN A 65 -0.79 3.53 16.31
N SER A 66 0.51 3.74 16.13
CA SER A 66 1.16 5.00 16.50
C SER A 66 0.69 6.15 15.62
N GLU A 67 0.54 5.89 14.32
CA GLU A 67 -0.03 6.82 13.36
C GLU A 67 -1.47 7.20 13.73
N LEU A 68 -2.35 6.22 13.98
CA LEU A 68 -3.74 6.49 14.36
C LEU A 68 -3.84 7.32 15.64
N SER A 69 -2.97 7.05 16.61
CA SER A 69 -2.92 7.80 17.88
C SER A 69 -2.50 9.25 17.66
N ARG A 70 -1.50 9.50 16.79
CA ARG A 70 -1.07 10.85 16.42
C ARG A 70 -2.11 11.60 15.59
N TYR A 71 -2.82 10.91 14.70
CA TYR A 71 -3.97 11.46 13.99
C TYR A 71 -5.05 11.93 14.96
N ARG A 72 -5.44 11.08 15.92
CA ARG A 72 -6.43 11.42 16.95
C ARG A 72 -5.97 12.55 17.88
N ALA A 73 -4.67 12.68 18.10
CA ALA A 73 -4.08 13.78 18.86
C ALA A 73 -4.00 15.11 18.07
N GLY A 74 -4.32 15.10 16.76
CA GLY A 74 -4.20 16.26 15.88
C GLY A 74 -2.75 16.58 15.48
N GLU A 75 -1.82 15.64 15.66
CA GLU A 75 -0.43 15.77 15.22
C GLU A 75 -0.23 15.40 13.75
N VAL A 76 -1.19 14.68 13.16
CA VAL A 76 -1.19 14.25 11.76
C VAL A 76 -2.54 14.58 11.17
N GLU A 77 -2.58 15.36 10.08
CA GLU A 77 -3.85 15.71 9.41
C GLU A 77 -4.30 14.66 8.39
N MET A 78 -3.37 13.84 7.88
CA MET A 78 -3.66 12.77 6.91
C MET A 78 -2.83 11.54 7.23
N THR A 79 -3.48 10.41 7.46
CA THR A 79 -2.78 9.12 7.59
C THR A 79 -2.29 8.61 6.23
N ASN A 80 -1.37 7.65 6.27
CA ASN A 80 -0.74 7.05 5.13
C ASN A 80 -1.78 6.25 4.32
N GLY A 81 -2.19 6.77 3.17
CA GLY A 81 -3.10 6.08 2.25
C GLY A 81 -2.52 4.82 1.60
N SER A 82 -1.28 4.43 1.91
CA SER A 82 -0.67 3.16 1.48
C SER A 82 -0.60 2.11 2.57
N THR A 83 -0.82 2.47 3.83
CA THR A 83 -0.89 1.52 4.94
C THR A 83 -2.36 1.41 5.37
N PRO A 84 -2.90 0.19 5.52
CA PRO A 84 -4.27 0.05 6.01
C PRO A 84 -4.41 0.68 7.39
N ILE A 85 -5.63 1.15 7.69
CA ILE A 85 -6.01 1.51 9.06
C ILE A 85 -5.82 0.24 9.92
N PRO A 86 -5.38 0.33 11.19
CA PRO A 86 -5.28 -0.85 12.04
C PRO A 86 -6.56 -1.69 11.99
N LEU A 87 -6.42 -2.96 11.64
CA LEU A 87 -7.54 -3.89 11.35
C LEU A 87 -8.53 -3.94 12.52
N GLU A 88 -8.01 -3.97 13.74
CA GLU A 88 -8.73 -3.99 15.01
C GLU A 88 -9.57 -2.73 15.26
N HIS A 89 -9.21 -1.61 14.64
CA HIS A 89 -9.86 -0.32 14.83
C HIS A 89 -10.79 0.06 13.68
N PHE A 90 -10.59 -0.50 12.49
CA PHE A 90 -11.31 -0.09 11.28
C PHE A 90 -12.84 -0.06 11.43
N LYS A 91 -13.47 -1.18 11.84
CA LYS A 91 -14.93 -1.26 12.01
C LYS A 91 -15.47 -0.29 13.06
N LYS A 92 -14.66 0.06 14.07
CA LYS A 92 -15.01 1.03 15.11
C LYS A 92 -14.91 2.45 14.54
N LEU A 93 -13.82 2.76 13.85
CA LEU A 93 -13.58 4.06 13.23
C LEU A 93 -14.62 4.39 12.16
N GLN A 94 -15.08 3.41 11.39
CA GLN A 94 -16.19 3.59 10.43
C GLN A 94 -17.49 4.06 11.09
N LYS A 95 -17.67 3.82 12.39
CA LYS A 95 -18.84 4.29 13.16
C LYS A 95 -18.57 5.61 13.89
N GLU A 96 -17.34 5.79 14.38
CA GLU A 96 -16.96 6.97 15.17
C GLU A 96 -16.70 8.21 14.30
N ILE A 97 -16.02 8.04 13.16
CA ILE A 97 -15.58 9.13 12.27
C ILE A 97 -15.86 8.80 10.78
N PRO A 98 -17.10 8.45 10.39
CA PRO A 98 -17.41 7.94 9.05
C PRO A 98 -16.97 8.87 7.90
N ASP A 99 -17.01 10.19 8.11
CA ASP A 99 -16.69 11.19 7.07
C ASP A 99 -15.17 11.34 6.83
N GLU A 100 -14.36 10.91 7.79
CA GLU A 100 -12.90 10.94 7.75
C GLU A 100 -12.31 9.64 7.15
N ILE A 101 -13.09 8.55 7.18
CA ILE A 101 -12.65 7.25 6.63
C ILE A 101 -12.81 7.23 5.12
N ARG A 102 -11.68 7.19 4.41
CA ARG A 102 -11.63 7.14 2.94
C ARG A 102 -11.11 5.80 2.47
N VAL A 103 -12.03 4.97 1.96
CA VAL A 103 -11.69 3.74 1.23
C VAL A 103 -11.95 3.98 -0.25
N SER A 104 -10.92 3.85 -1.08
CA SER A 104 -11.03 4.05 -2.52
C SER A 104 -10.27 2.97 -3.28
N PRO A 105 -10.71 2.61 -4.52
CA PRO A 105 -9.99 1.64 -5.32
C PRO A 105 -8.55 2.10 -5.61
N LYS A 106 -7.58 1.26 -5.26
CA LYS A 106 -6.16 1.47 -5.59
C LYS A 106 -5.78 0.59 -6.77
N ILE A 107 -4.93 1.10 -7.66
CA ILE A 107 -4.27 0.26 -8.67
C ILE A 107 -3.03 -0.34 -7.99
N GLY A 108 -3.20 -1.52 -7.43
CA GLY A 108 -2.14 -2.26 -6.77
C GLY A 108 -2.61 -3.65 -6.36
N THR A 109 -1.67 -4.59 -6.32
CA THR A 109 -1.92 -5.98 -5.93
C THR A 109 -1.00 -6.32 -4.77
N TYR A 110 -1.57 -6.82 -3.68
CA TYR A 110 -0.80 -7.44 -2.62
C TYR A 110 -0.53 -8.90 -2.99
N TYR A 111 0.73 -9.34 -2.94
CA TYR A 111 1.13 -10.69 -3.32
C TYR A 111 2.33 -11.15 -2.50
N TYR A 112 2.46 -12.47 -2.34
CA TYR A 112 3.68 -13.08 -1.82
C TYR A 112 4.66 -13.30 -2.98
N GLU A 113 5.84 -12.72 -2.86
CA GLU A 113 6.92 -12.91 -3.83
C GLU A 113 7.76 -14.14 -3.47
N PHE A 114 7.97 -15.01 -4.46
CA PHE A 114 8.89 -16.13 -4.31
C PHE A 114 10.25 -15.78 -4.92
N ASN A 115 11.33 -16.19 -4.24
CA ASN A 115 12.65 -16.16 -4.85
C ASN A 115 12.78 -17.33 -5.86
N ASN A 116 12.44 -17.04 -7.11
CA ASN A 116 12.42 -18.03 -8.20
C ASN A 116 13.79 -18.65 -8.54
N ARG A 117 14.89 -18.18 -7.93
CA ARG A 117 16.25 -18.70 -8.15
C ARG A 117 16.73 -19.61 -7.02
N ARG A 118 16.02 -19.67 -5.90
CA ARG A 118 16.44 -20.42 -4.71
C ARG A 118 15.53 -21.62 -4.48
N ALA A 119 16.12 -22.81 -4.32
CA ALA A 119 15.37 -24.01 -3.93
C ALA A 119 14.66 -23.80 -2.56
N PRO A 120 13.44 -24.33 -2.37
CA PRO A 120 12.66 -25.15 -3.31
C PRO A 120 11.84 -24.31 -4.32
N PHE A 121 11.86 -22.99 -4.21
CA PHE A 121 11.06 -22.08 -5.05
C PHE A 121 11.56 -21.94 -6.48
N SER A 122 12.71 -22.52 -6.84
CA SER A 122 13.13 -22.66 -8.25
C SER A 122 12.19 -23.57 -9.05
N ASP A 123 11.53 -24.53 -8.40
CA ASP A 123 10.54 -25.40 -9.03
C ASP A 123 9.18 -24.69 -9.16
N ALA A 124 8.65 -24.60 -10.38
CA ALA A 124 7.36 -23.97 -10.65
C ALA A 124 6.18 -24.72 -10.00
N ARG A 125 6.29 -26.03 -9.80
CA ARG A 125 5.26 -26.85 -9.15
C ARG A 125 5.10 -26.47 -7.68
N VAL A 126 6.21 -26.25 -6.97
CA VAL A 126 6.22 -25.79 -5.58
C VAL A 126 5.54 -24.43 -5.47
N ARG A 127 5.93 -23.46 -6.32
CA ARG A 127 5.31 -22.12 -6.31
C ARG A 127 3.81 -22.16 -6.63
N LYS A 128 3.42 -22.99 -7.61
CA LYS A 128 2.02 -23.16 -8.02
C LYS A 128 1.20 -23.79 -6.90
N ALA A 129 1.72 -24.81 -6.23
CA ALA A 129 1.07 -25.45 -5.09
C ALA A 129 0.81 -24.44 -3.96
N LEU A 130 1.82 -23.64 -3.59
CA LEU A 130 1.68 -22.61 -2.56
C LEU A 130 0.63 -21.55 -2.96
N SER A 131 0.62 -21.11 -4.21
CA SER A 131 -0.39 -20.15 -4.72
C SER A 131 -1.81 -20.72 -4.64
N TYR A 132 -1.98 -22.02 -4.92
CA TYR A 132 -3.28 -22.70 -4.88
C TYR A 132 -3.83 -22.84 -3.45
N THR A 133 -2.95 -22.99 -2.46
CA THR A 133 -3.34 -23.10 -1.05
C THR A 133 -3.69 -21.76 -0.39
N ILE A 134 -3.51 -20.62 -1.07
CA ILE A 134 -3.93 -19.32 -0.54
C ILE A 134 -5.45 -19.19 -0.65
N ASN A 135 -6.13 -19.15 0.50
CA ASN A 135 -7.54 -18.83 0.59
C ASN A 135 -7.74 -17.31 0.50
N ARG A 136 -7.83 -16.80 -0.73
CA ARG A 136 -7.90 -15.37 -1.04
C ARG A 136 -9.19 -14.74 -0.52
N GLU A 137 -10.30 -15.47 -0.60
CA GLU A 137 -11.61 -15.07 -0.08
C GLU A 137 -11.58 -14.91 1.44
N ALA A 138 -10.98 -15.88 2.15
CA ALA A 138 -10.83 -15.81 3.60
C ALA A 138 -10.01 -14.59 4.01
N ILE A 139 -8.87 -14.38 3.33
CA ILE A 139 -7.96 -13.27 3.63
C ILE A 139 -8.64 -11.92 3.37
N ALA A 140 -9.17 -11.69 2.17
CA ALA A 140 -9.73 -10.40 1.80
C ALA A 140 -10.98 -10.05 2.61
N ASN A 141 -11.89 -11.00 2.81
CA ASN A 141 -13.19 -10.70 3.39
C ASN A 141 -13.22 -10.76 4.93
N PHE A 142 -12.40 -11.62 5.55
CA PHE A 142 -12.51 -11.90 6.98
C PHE A 142 -11.26 -11.55 7.77
N VAL A 143 -10.06 -11.72 7.19
CA VAL A 143 -8.81 -11.37 7.87
C VAL A 143 -8.54 -9.87 7.75
N VAL A 144 -8.59 -9.34 6.52
CA VAL A 144 -8.36 -7.91 6.25
C VAL A 144 -9.69 -7.16 6.36
N GLY A 145 -10.65 -7.45 5.49
CA GLY A 145 -12.03 -6.99 5.64
C GLY A 145 -12.22 -5.48 5.57
N GLN A 146 -11.36 -4.75 4.84
CA GLN A 146 -11.42 -3.29 4.69
C GLN A 146 -11.89 -2.84 3.30
N GLY A 147 -12.24 -3.78 2.42
CA GLY A 147 -12.73 -3.52 1.06
C GLY A 147 -11.85 -4.11 -0.04
N GLU A 148 -10.84 -4.89 0.34
CA GLU A 148 -9.99 -5.66 -0.56
C GLU A 148 -10.82 -6.63 -1.39
N LYS A 149 -10.37 -6.86 -2.63
CA LYS A 149 -10.94 -7.87 -3.51
C LYS A 149 -9.96 -9.03 -3.66
N PRO A 150 -10.40 -10.28 -3.48
CA PRO A 150 -9.61 -11.44 -3.88
C PRO A 150 -9.14 -11.28 -5.33
N THR A 151 -7.86 -11.55 -5.60
CA THR A 151 -7.31 -11.47 -6.96
C THR A 151 -6.53 -12.72 -7.34
N TYR A 152 -6.68 -13.08 -8.61
CA TYR A 152 -6.09 -14.24 -9.26
C TYR A 152 -5.08 -13.85 -10.35
N SER A 153 -5.03 -12.56 -10.71
CA SER A 153 -4.07 -11.95 -11.62
C SER A 153 -3.17 -10.96 -10.88
N PHE A 154 -1.99 -10.72 -11.46
CA PHE A 154 -1.09 -9.69 -10.95
C PHE A 154 -1.61 -8.28 -11.27
N THR A 155 -2.04 -8.05 -12.51
CA THR A 155 -2.67 -6.79 -12.92
C THR A 155 -4.09 -6.72 -12.35
N PRO A 156 -4.45 -5.65 -11.61
CA PRO A 156 -5.81 -5.43 -11.13
C PRO A 156 -6.83 -5.21 -12.25
N ASP A 157 -8.07 -5.63 -12.02
CA ASP A 157 -9.18 -5.48 -12.99
C ASP A 157 -9.59 -4.01 -13.23
N ASN A 158 -9.20 -3.08 -12.36
CA ASN A 158 -9.47 -1.64 -12.51
C ASN A 158 -8.41 -0.90 -13.33
N VAL A 159 -7.41 -1.61 -13.88
CA VAL A 159 -6.48 -1.02 -14.85
C VAL A 159 -7.21 -0.76 -16.16
N ASN A 160 -7.13 0.48 -16.65
CA ASN A 160 -7.80 0.88 -17.87
C ASN A 160 -7.40 -0.04 -19.05
N SER A 161 -8.40 -0.52 -19.79
CA SER A 161 -8.24 -1.41 -20.95
C SER A 161 -7.60 -2.78 -20.64
N PHE A 162 -7.48 -3.19 -19.38
CA PHE A 162 -7.01 -4.54 -19.05
C PHE A 162 -8.14 -5.56 -19.24
N VAL A 163 -7.83 -6.65 -19.95
CA VAL A 163 -8.71 -7.81 -20.09
C VAL A 163 -8.04 -8.97 -19.35
N LYS A 164 -8.64 -9.41 -18.25
CA LYS A 164 -8.11 -10.53 -17.47
C LYS A 164 -8.11 -11.80 -18.34
N PRO A 165 -6.98 -12.54 -18.44
CA PRO A 165 -6.97 -13.81 -19.14
C PRO A 165 -7.89 -14.82 -18.45
N ASP A 166 -8.38 -15.80 -19.19
CA ASP A 166 -9.13 -16.90 -18.59
C ASP A 166 -8.20 -17.76 -17.73
N LEU A 167 -8.49 -17.80 -16.43
CA LEU A 167 -7.74 -18.53 -15.43
C LEU A 167 -8.63 -19.67 -14.93
N ASN A 168 -8.60 -20.82 -15.60
CA ASN A 168 -9.41 -22.00 -15.24
C ASN A 168 -9.34 -22.39 -13.74
N TRP A 169 -8.24 -22.07 -13.06
CA TRP A 169 -8.03 -22.37 -11.64
C TRP A 169 -8.70 -21.37 -10.68
N GLU A 170 -9.08 -20.18 -11.15
CA GLU A 170 -9.87 -19.20 -10.39
C GLU A 170 -11.27 -19.75 -10.07
N ASN A 171 -11.85 -20.49 -11.02
CA ASN A 171 -13.18 -21.10 -10.88
C ASN A 171 -13.21 -22.38 -10.03
N LEU A 172 -12.05 -22.91 -9.63
CA LEU A 172 -11.97 -24.07 -8.73
C LEU A 172 -12.36 -23.68 -7.31
N SER A 173 -13.03 -24.59 -6.61
CA SER A 173 -13.23 -24.44 -5.16
C SER A 173 -11.89 -24.44 -4.43
N TYR A 174 -11.87 -23.89 -3.20
CA TYR A 174 -10.67 -23.91 -2.38
C TYR A 174 -10.13 -25.34 -2.18
N ASP A 175 -11.00 -26.29 -1.85
CA ASP A 175 -10.61 -27.68 -1.62
C ASP A 175 -10.04 -28.33 -2.89
N GLN A 176 -10.63 -28.06 -4.06
CA GLN A 176 -10.10 -28.54 -5.34
C GLN A 176 -8.70 -27.98 -5.63
N ARG A 177 -8.45 -26.70 -5.31
CA ARG A 177 -7.11 -26.10 -5.43
C ARG A 177 -6.12 -26.74 -4.46
N VAL A 178 -6.54 -27.01 -3.23
CA VAL A 178 -5.71 -27.68 -2.22
C VAL A 178 -5.34 -29.10 -2.65
N ASP A 179 -6.28 -29.87 -3.20
CA ASP A 179 -6.00 -31.21 -3.71
C ASP A 179 -5.02 -31.18 -4.89
N ALA A 180 -5.20 -30.24 -5.82
CA ALA A 180 -4.25 -30.01 -6.90
C ALA A 180 -2.86 -29.59 -6.37
N ALA A 181 -2.80 -28.78 -5.31
CA ALA A 181 -1.55 -28.38 -4.67
C ALA A 181 -0.80 -29.56 -4.04
N ARG A 182 -1.51 -30.46 -3.33
CA ARG A 182 -0.94 -31.68 -2.76
C ARG A 182 -0.30 -32.56 -3.83
N LYS A 183 -0.99 -32.74 -4.96
CA LYS A 183 -0.45 -33.47 -6.12
C LYS A 183 0.82 -32.83 -6.66
N LEU A 184 0.82 -31.51 -6.86
CA LEU A 184 1.98 -30.76 -7.36
C LEU A 184 3.20 -30.87 -6.44
N LEU A 185 3.00 -30.85 -5.12
CA LEU A 185 4.10 -31.04 -4.16
C LEU A 185 4.61 -32.47 -4.16
N SER A 186 3.73 -33.48 -4.20
CA SER A 186 4.14 -34.89 -4.29
C SER A 186 4.97 -35.15 -5.55
N GLU A 187 4.60 -34.56 -6.68
CA GLU A 187 5.38 -34.66 -7.93
C GLU A 187 6.72 -33.91 -7.87
N ALA A 188 6.84 -32.90 -7.01
CA ALA A 188 8.06 -32.12 -6.82
C ALA A 188 9.11 -32.83 -5.95
N GLY A 189 8.72 -33.89 -5.24
CA GLY A 189 9.56 -34.61 -4.27
C GLY A 189 9.60 -33.93 -2.90
#